data_AF-A0A443KIL9-F1
#
_entry.id   AF-A0A443KIL9-F1
#
_cell.length_a   1.000
_cell.length_b   1.000
_cell.length_c   1.000
_cell.angle_alpha   90.00
_cell.angle_beta   90.00
_cell.angle_gamma   90.00
#
_symmetry.space_group_name_H-M   'P 1'
#
loop_
_entity.id
_entity.type
_entity.pdbx_description
1 polymer ?
#
loop_
_entity_poly.entity_id
_entity_poly.type
_entity_poly.pdbx_seq_one_letter_code
_entity_poly.pdbx_strand_id
1 'polypeptide(L)'
;MSQIPLTAAAAAVAFLPLGGALPPADPVPDPVAYAPYSTDPGWGRPMDDHGGPLYGDLSVFDTITEHGEAQAEDVPYCDQPATLSTVLRDDFGESPRHQTQMPQGRSVSLWASEEMGTWTAVYTRADGISCVISSGIGWQGGTDPIALLREEGLLPQA
;
A
#
# COMPACT_ATOMS: atom_id res chain seq x y z
N MET A 1 -49.01 -52.23 -30.12
CA MET A 1 -49.22 -50.97 -30.86
C MET A 1 -49.79 -49.92 -29.93
N SER A 2 -48.96 -49.01 -29.42
CA SER A 2 -49.36 -47.63 -29.07
C SER A 2 -48.12 -46.91 -28.55
N GLN A 3 -47.75 -45.85 -29.26
CA GLN A 3 -46.57 -45.02 -29.01
C GLN A 3 -47.02 -43.79 -28.22
N ILE A 4 -46.29 -43.44 -27.16
CA ILE A 4 -46.55 -42.23 -26.36
C ILE A 4 -45.73 -41.10 -26.99
N PRO A 5 -46.34 -39.96 -27.39
CA PRO A 5 -45.58 -38.86 -27.99
C PRO A 5 -44.79 -38.12 -26.92
N LEU A 6 -43.49 -37.95 -27.17
CA LEU A 6 -42.60 -37.10 -26.38
C LEU A 6 -42.80 -35.66 -26.87
N THR A 7 -43.55 -34.84 -26.14
CA THR A 7 -43.64 -33.40 -26.39
C THR A 7 -42.41 -32.70 -25.81
N ALA A 8 -41.49 -32.30 -26.69
CA ALA A 8 -40.39 -31.42 -26.32
C ALA A 8 -40.93 -29.99 -26.15
N ALA A 9 -41.00 -29.50 -24.91
CA ALA A 9 -41.24 -28.09 -24.63
C ALA A 9 -39.93 -27.33 -24.85
N ALA A 10 -39.82 -26.58 -25.96
CA ALA A 10 -38.72 -25.66 -26.18
C ALA A 10 -38.89 -24.43 -25.27
N ALA A 11 -38.06 -24.33 -24.22
CA ALA A 11 -37.96 -23.10 -23.44
C ALA A 11 -37.15 -22.07 -24.24
N ALA A 12 -37.81 -21.03 -24.75
CA ALA A 12 -37.14 -19.90 -25.36
C ALA A 12 -36.50 -19.03 -24.26
N VAL A 13 -35.17 -19.03 -24.18
CA VAL A 13 -34.41 -18.10 -23.33
C VAL A 13 -34.32 -16.77 -24.08
N ALA A 14 -35.07 -15.77 -23.62
CA ALA A 14 -34.95 -14.41 -24.15
C ALA A 14 -33.67 -13.76 -23.62
N PHE A 15 -32.69 -13.53 -24.49
CA PHE A 15 -31.54 -12.68 -24.18
C PHE A 15 -31.97 -11.21 -24.30
N LEU A 16 -32.06 -10.53 -23.16
CA LEU A 16 -32.19 -9.08 -23.11
C LEU A 16 -30.81 -8.45 -23.42
N PRO A 17 -30.68 -7.54 -24.39
CA PRO A 17 -29.45 -6.81 -24.59
C PRO A 17 -29.30 -5.81 -23.43
N LEU A 18 -28.32 -6.04 -22.55
CA LEU A 18 -27.79 -5.04 -21.63
C LEU A 18 -27.00 -4.00 -22.47
N GLY A 19 -27.73 -3.13 -23.17
CA GLY A 19 -27.19 -1.94 -23.81
C GLY A 19 -26.97 -0.85 -22.78
N GLY A 20 -26.06 -1.08 -21.83
CA GLY A 20 -25.56 -0.02 -20.95
C GLY A 20 -24.52 0.79 -21.72
N ALA A 21 -24.79 2.06 -21.99
CA ALA A 21 -23.76 2.98 -22.47
C ALA A 21 -22.69 3.10 -21.37
N LEU A 22 -21.47 2.67 -21.66
CA LEU A 22 -20.32 2.98 -20.83
C LEU A 22 -20.16 4.52 -20.80
N PRO A 23 -19.98 5.15 -19.63
CA PRO A 23 -19.59 6.55 -19.59
C PRO A 23 -18.29 6.75 -20.39
N PRO A 24 -18.06 7.93 -20.99
CA PRO A 24 -16.79 8.20 -21.63
C PRO A 24 -15.66 8.00 -20.61
N ALA A 25 -14.60 7.31 -21.03
CA ALA A 25 -13.40 7.21 -20.22
C ALA A 25 -12.88 8.62 -19.93
N ASP A 26 -12.61 8.92 -18.66
CA ASP A 26 -11.91 10.15 -18.30
C ASP A 26 -10.56 10.20 -19.05
N PRO A 27 -10.14 11.38 -19.53
CA PRO A 27 -8.86 11.51 -20.20
C PRO A 27 -7.74 11.06 -19.25
N VAL A 28 -6.97 10.06 -19.67
CA VAL A 28 -5.74 9.65 -18.98
C VAL A 28 -4.78 10.86 -19.01
N PRO A 29 -4.39 11.44 -17.87
CA PRO A 29 -3.44 12.54 -17.86
C PRO A 29 -2.09 12.08 -18.44
N ASP A 30 -1.42 12.98 -19.15
CA ASP A 30 -0.12 12.72 -19.79
C ASP A 30 0.91 12.17 -18.77
N PRO A 31 1.66 11.09 -19.09
CA PRO A 31 2.58 10.45 -18.14
C PRO A 31 3.86 11.25 -17.84
N VAL A 32 3.93 12.53 -18.25
CA VAL A 32 5.13 13.38 -18.15
C VAL A 32 4.86 14.67 -17.39
N ALA A 33 4.22 14.58 -16.22
CA ALA A 33 4.28 15.61 -15.19
C ALA A 33 3.90 15.06 -13.81
N TYR A 34 4.51 13.94 -13.37
CA TYR A 34 4.61 13.69 -11.93
C TYR A 34 5.61 14.72 -11.36
N ALA A 35 5.10 15.91 -11.06
CA ALA A 35 5.78 16.77 -10.12
C ALA A 35 5.86 15.98 -8.81
N PRO A 36 7.05 15.79 -8.20
CA PRO A 36 7.20 14.99 -6.98
C PRO A 36 6.43 15.58 -5.79
N TYR A 37 5.90 16.80 -5.95
CA TYR A 37 4.89 17.41 -5.09
C TYR A 37 3.82 18.01 -6.00
N SER A 38 2.67 17.35 -6.12
CA SER A 38 1.47 18.02 -6.63
C SER A 38 1.03 19.03 -5.57
N THR A 39 0.89 20.30 -5.95
CA THR A 39 0.27 21.32 -5.09
C THR A 39 -1.25 21.35 -5.23
N ASP A 40 -1.84 20.38 -5.95
CA ASP A 40 -3.27 20.27 -6.15
C ASP A 40 -3.90 19.44 -5.01
N PRO A 41 -4.69 20.05 -4.11
CA PRO A 41 -5.23 19.39 -2.92
C PRO A 41 -6.26 18.30 -3.22
N GLY A 42 -6.63 18.07 -4.48
CA GLY A 42 -7.60 17.03 -4.88
C GLY A 42 -7.02 15.81 -5.61
N TRP A 43 -5.72 15.77 -5.90
CA TRP A 43 -5.08 14.75 -6.74
C TRP A 43 -3.80 14.14 -6.15
N GLY A 44 -3.65 14.21 -4.82
CA GLY A 44 -2.60 13.47 -4.12
C GLY A 44 -2.85 11.96 -4.12
N ARG A 45 -1.81 11.14 -3.88
CA ARG A 45 -1.99 9.76 -3.40
C ARG A 45 -2.87 9.81 -2.13
N PRO A 46 -3.55 8.71 -1.75
CA PRO A 46 -4.33 8.64 -0.49
C PRO A 46 -3.55 8.93 0.82
N MET A 47 -2.26 9.22 0.73
CA MET A 47 -1.38 9.66 1.82
C MET A 47 -0.75 11.05 1.58
N ASP A 48 -1.09 11.73 0.49
CA ASP A 48 -0.54 13.04 0.07
C ASP A 48 -1.48 14.22 0.41
N ASP A 49 -2.79 13.97 0.55
CA ASP A 49 -3.84 14.93 0.94
C ASP A 49 -3.92 15.14 2.46
N HIS A 50 -3.47 14.16 3.22
CA HIS A 50 -2.79 14.41 4.48
C HIS A 50 -1.43 14.97 4.10
N GLY A 51 -1.28 16.30 3.99
CA GLY A 51 0.02 16.91 3.71
C GLY A 51 1.06 16.20 4.57
N GLY A 52 1.86 15.34 3.92
CA GLY A 52 2.42 14.16 4.58
C GLY A 52 3.01 14.61 5.90
N PRO A 53 2.67 14.00 7.04
CA PRO A 53 3.31 14.44 8.26
C PRO A 53 4.80 14.34 7.96
N LEU A 54 5.48 15.48 8.06
CA LEU A 54 6.80 15.48 8.62
C LEU A 54 6.57 14.76 9.95
N TYR A 55 6.67 13.43 9.97
CA TYR A 55 6.45 12.62 11.15
C TYR A 55 7.63 12.98 12.05
N GLY A 56 7.52 14.13 12.72
CA GLY A 56 8.67 14.77 13.35
C GLY A 56 9.23 13.83 14.39
N ASP A 57 8.40 13.47 15.35
CA ASP A 57 8.64 12.35 16.25
C ASP A 57 7.82 11.14 15.79
N LEU A 58 8.50 10.05 15.42
CA LEU A 58 7.86 8.77 15.08
C LEU A 58 7.08 8.17 16.27
N SER A 59 7.21 8.72 17.49
CA SER A 59 6.37 8.33 18.61
C SER A 59 4.87 8.56 18.37
N VAL A 60 4.46 9.34 17.36
CA VAL A 60 3.04 9.47 17.01
C VAL A 60 2.41 8.12 16.64
N PHE A 61 3.16 7.19 16.04
CA PHE A 61 2.67 5.84 15.75
C PHE A 61 2.48 4.98 17.03
N ASP A 62 3.02 5.42 18.16
CA ASP A 62 2.79 4.76 19.47
C ASP A 62 1.36 4.98 19.98
N THR A 63 0.60 5.93 19.41
CA THR A 63 -0.79 6.17 19.80
C THR A 63 -1.78 5.24 19.09
N ILE A 64 -1.35 4.49 18.08
CA ILE A 64 -2.19 3.55 17.34
C ILE A 64 -2.34 2.26 18.17
N THR A 65 -3.43 2.13 18.92
CA THR A 65 -3.61 0.98 19.82
C THR A 65 -4.18 -0.25 19.11
N GLU A 66 -4.93 -0.04 18.03
CA GLU A 66 -5.48 -1.10 17.19
C GLU A 66 -4.43 -1.61 16.20
N HIS A 67 -4.46 -2.90 15.90
CA HIS A 67 -3.50 -3.54 14.99
C HIS A 67 -4.19 -4.71 14.26
N GLY A 68 -3.68 -5.07 13.09
CA GLY A 68 -4.24 -6.14 12.26
C GLY A 68 -5.67 -5.84 11.81
N GLU A 69 -6.54 -6.86 11.80
CA GLU A 69 -7.93 -6.76 11.32
C GLU A 69 -8.80 -5.76 12.10
N ALA A 70 -8.39 -5.36 13.31
CA ALA A 70 -9.13 -4.43 14.14
C ALA A 70 -8.85 -2.95 13.80
N GLN A 71 -7.90 -2.64 12.91
CA GLN A 71 -7.55 -1.26 12.59
C GLN A 71 -8.59 -0.55 11.74
N ALA A 72 -8.79 0.73 12.05
CA ALA A 72 -9.46 1.66 11.18
C ALA A 72 -8.66 1.89 9.87
N GLU A 73 -9.37 2.17 8.78
CA GLU A 73 -8.78 2.36 7.45
C GLU A 73 -8.04 3.71 7.31
N ASP A 74 -8.28 4.66 8.21
CA ASP A 74 -7.70 6.00 8.21
C ASP A 74 -6.41 6.13 9.04
N VAL A 75 -5.89 5.01 9.55
CA VAL A 75 -4.61 4.97 10.26
C VAL A 75 -3.59 4.09 9.54
N PRO A 76 -2.28 4.37 9.69
CA PRO A 76 -1.23 3.50 9.18
C PRO A 76 -1.37 2.06 9.67
N TYR A 77 -1.19 1.10 8.77
CA TYR A 77 -1.26 -0.32 9.12
C TYR A 77 -0.14 -0.69 10.09
N CYS A 78 -0.53 -1.32 11.20
CA CYS A 78 0.33 -1.77 12.29
C CYS A 78 -0.03 -3.21 12.65
N ASP A 79 0.97 -4.07 12.86
CA ASP A 79 0.76 -5.45 13.28
C ASP A 79 1.98 -5.98 14.06
N GLN A 80 1.87 -7.22 14.51
CA GLN A 80 3.01 -7.98 14.98
C GLN A 80 4.10 -8.03 13.89
N PRO A 81 5.39 -7.89 14.24
CA PRO A 81 6.48 -7.84 13.27
C PRO A 81 6.52 -9.06 12.36
N ALA A 82 6.19 -10.24 12.89
CA ALA A 82 6.13 -11.48 12.11
C ALA A 82 5.02 -11.40 11.04
N THR A 83 3.80 -11.00 11.42
CA THR A 83 2.68 -10.83 10.49
C THR A 83 3.01 -9.81 9.41
N LEU A 84 3.48 -8.62 9.79
CA LEU A 84 3.82 -7.57 8.83
C LEU A 84 4.94 -8.03 7.87
N SER A 85 5.97 -8.73 8.39
CA SER A 85 7.05 -9.27 7.54
C SER A 85 6.56 -10.33 6.55
N THR A 86 5.59 -11.14 6.94
CA THR A 86 4.95 -12.12 6.06
C THR A 86 4.18 -11.42 4.95
N VAL A 87 3.37 -10.41 5.27
CA VAL A 87 2.65 -9.62 4.27
C VAL A 87 3.61 -8.95 3.28
N LEU A 88 4.63 -8.25 3.78
CA LEU A 88 5.62 -7.58 2.92
C LEU A 88 6.33 -8.56 1.97
N ARG A 89 6.68 -9.74 2.46
CA ARG A 89 7.35 -10.76 1.65
C ARG A 89 6.40 -11.42 0.65
N ASP A 90 5.24 -11.88 1.11
CA ASP A 90 4.38 -12.77 0.33
C ASP A 90 3.53 -11.99 -0.67
N ASP A 91 3.09 -10.77 -0.33
CA ASP A 91 2.19 -9.97 -1.16
C ASP A 91 2.95 -8.95 -2.01
N PHE A 92 4.09 -8.44 -1.52
CA PHE A 92 4.87 -7.38 -2.18
C PHE A 92 6.27 -7.82 -2.63
N GLY A 93 6.66 -9.06 -2.38
CA GLY A 93 7.99 -9.56 -2.72
C GLY A 93 9.12 -8.78 -2.04
N GLU A 94 8.83 -8.05 -0.97
CA GLU A 94 9.79 -7.18 -0.32
C GLU A 94 10.63 -7.94 0.71
N SER A 95 11.90 -7.57 0.78
CA SER A 95 12.86 -8.13 1.74
C SER A 95 13.57 -7.01 2.50
N PRO A 96 14.03 -7.26 3.75
CA PRO A 96 14.72 -6.25 4.54
C PRO A 96 15.99 -5.78 3.84
N ARG A 97 16.17 -4.46 3.75
CA ARG A 97 17.36 -3.83 3.17
C ARG A 97 18.22 -3.14 4.22
N HIS A 98 17.58 -2.52 5.21
CA HIS A 98 18.27 -1.87 6.29
C HIS A 98 17.39 -1.81 7.54
N GLN A 99 18.02 -1.74 8.71
CA GLN A 99 17.36 -1.40 9.96
C GLN A 99 18.27 -0.52 10.80
N THR A 100 17.74 0.61 11.24
CA THR A 100 18.40 1.54 12.17
C THR A 100 17.70 1.46 13.52
N GLN A 101 18.47 1.22 14.58
CA GLN A 101 17.98 1.31 15.95
C GLN A 101 17.78 2.77 16.35
N MET A 102 16.69 3.04 17.05
CA MET A 102 16.35 4.34 17.61
C MET A 102 16.42 4.28 19.14
N PRO A 103 16.45 5.44 19.82
CA PRO A 103 16.34 5.47 21.27
C PRO A 103 15.08 4.75 21.79
N GLN A 104 15.14 4.31 23.05
CA GLN A 104 14.00 3.72 23.77
C GLN A 104 13.48 2.40 23.18
N GLY A 105 14.35 1.63 22.51
CA GLY A 105 14.00 0.29 22.02
C GLY A 105 13.13 0.28 20.75
N ARG A 106 13.10 1.40 20.03
CA ARG A 106 12.42 1.54 18.75
C ARG A 106 13.38 1.26 17.59
N SER A 107 12.85 1.05 16.39
CA SER A 107 13.68 1.00 15.18
C SER A 107 12.92 1.40 13.93
N VAL A 108 13.64 1.84 12.90
CA VAL A 108 13.12 1.99 11.54
C VAL A 108 13.81 1.00 10.64
N SER A 109 13.07 0.32 9.77
CA SER A 109 13.59 -0.58 8.76
C SER A 109 13.08 -0.21 7.38
N LEU A 110 13.89 -0.45 6.36
CA LEU A 110 13.50 -0.35 4.97
C LEU A 110 13.39 -1.76 4.38
N TRP A 111 12.29 -2.02 3.72
CA TRP A 111 11.99 -3.22 2.95
C TRP A 111 11.84 -2.84 1.48
N ALA A 112 12.23 -3.73 0.57
CA ALA A 112 12.10 -3.44 -0.86
C ALA A 112 12.11 -4.66 -1.77
N SER A 113 11.47 -4.50 -2.92
CA SER A 113 11.40 -5.46 -4.02
C SER A 113 12.05 -4.86 -5.27
N GLU A 114 13.10 -5.50 -5.77
CA GLU A 114 13.71 -5.10 -7.04
C GLU A 114 12.87 -5.53 -8.24
N GLU A 115 12.18 -6.66 -8.13
CA GLU A 115 11.31 -7.18 -9.18
C GLU A 115 10.07 -6.29 -9.37
N MET A 116 9.46 -5.88 -8.27
CA MET A 116 8.28 -5.01 -8.30
C MET A 116 8.63 -3.53 -8.32
N GLY A 117 9.88 -3.18 -8.02
CA GLY A 117 10.36 -1.80 -7.94
C GLY A 117 9.74 -1.02 -6.78
N THR A 118 9.33 -1.68 -5.71
CA THR A 118 8.66 -1.07 -4.54
C THR A 118 9.58 -1.01 -3.32
N TRP A 119 9.24 -0.13 -2.40
CA TRP A 119 9.85 -0.08 -1.07
C TRP A 119 8.84 0.31 0.00
N THR A 120 9.11 -0.12 1.23
CA THR A 120 8.31 0.19 2.42
C THR A 120 9.22 0.51 3.60
N ALA A 121 8.97 1.62 4.27
CA ALA A 121 9.57 1.93 5.56
C ALA A 121 8.65 1.46 6.70
N VAL A 122 9.24 0.78 7.68
CA VAL A 122 8.53 0.21 8.83
C VAL A 122 9.17 0.72 10.11
N TYR A 123 8.35 1.28 11.00
CA TYR A 123 8.73 1.65 12.36
C TYR A 123 8.29 0.59 13.34
N THR A 124 9.21 0.06 14.14
CA THR A 124 8.93 -0.85 15.25
C THR A 124 9.00 -0.07 16.56
N ARG A 125 7.90 -0.14 17.30
CA ARG A 125 7.71 0.50 18.59
C ARG A 125 8.45 -0.24 19.70
N ALA A 126 8.56 0.41 20.86
CA ALA A 126 9.13 -0.17 22.06
C ALA A 126 8.31 -1.37 22.61
N ASP A 127 7.01 -1.43 22.33
CA ASP A 127 6.14 -2.54 22.71
C ASP A 127 6.18 -3.72 21.72
N GLY A 128 6.98 -3.60 20.65
CA GLY A 128 7.20 -4.64 19.66
C GLY A 128 6.19 -4.68 18.53
N ILE A 129 5.26 -3.73 18.42
CA ILE A 129 4.38 -3.59 17.23
C ILE A 129 5.13 -2.84 16.13
N SER A 130 4.91 -3.24 14.87
CA SER A 130 5.49 -2.62 13.69
C SER A 130 4.42 -1.95 12.84
N CYS A 131 4.66 -0.71 12.41
CA CYS A 131 3.78 0.08 11.59
C CYS A 131 4.44 0.45 10.26
N VAL A 132 3.69 0.43 9.16
CA VAL A 132 4.11 1.01 7.88
C VAL A 132 4.06 2.53 8.01
N ILE A 133 5.20 3.20 7.79
CA ILE A 133 5.33 4.65 8.01
C ILE A 133 5.58 5.46 6.74
N SER A 134 6.04 4.80 5.67
CA SER A 134 6.11 5.35 4.32
C SER A 134 6.22 4.18 3.33
N SER A 135 5.81 4.40 2.08
CA SER A 135 5.97 3.42 1.00
C SER A 135 6.01 4.10 -0.35
N GLY A 136 6.63 3.43 -1.33
CA GLY A 136 6.80 4.01 -2.64
C GLY A 136 7.22 3.03 -3.72
N ILE A 137 7.45 3.60 -4.88
CA ILE A 137 7.92 2.91 -6.10
C ILE A 137 9.29 3.47 -6.51
N GLY A 138 9.92 2.87 -7.51
CA GLY A 138 11.22 3.30 -8.04
C GLY A 138 12.42 2.68 -7.32
N TRP A 139 12.22 1.66 -6.48
CA TRP A 139 13.33 0.90 -5.94
C TRP A 139 14.08 0.17 -7.06
N GLN A 140 15.42 0.26 -7.06
CA GLN A 140 16.27 -0.38 -8.06
C GLN A 140 17.48 -1.01 -7.36
N GLY A 141 18.08 -2.00 -8.02
CA GLY A 141 19.33 -2.60 -7.54
C GLY A 141 20.40 -1.53 -7.34
N GLY A 142 20.90 -1.40 -6.10
CA GLY A 142 21.91 -0.41 -5.74
C GLY A 142 21.39 0.89 -5.13
N THR A 143 20.07 1.08 -4.98
CA THR A 143 19.53 2.18 -4.16
C THR A 143 20.07 2.10 -2.73
N ASP A 144 20.57 3.21 -2.20
CA ASP A 144 21.04 3.29 -0.81
C ASP A 144 19.83 3.40 0.14
N PRO A 145 19.58 2.37 0.97
CA PRO A 145 18.41 2.36 1.84
C PRO A 145 18.47 3.43 2.93
N ILE A 146 19.66 3.85 3.38
CA ILE A 146 19.79 4.87 4.42
C ILE A 146 19.58 6.25 3.82
N ALA A 147 20.11 6.50 2.62
CA ALA A 147 19.87 7.76 1.91
C ALA A 147 18.37 7.98 1.67
N LEU A 148 17.65 6.94 1.21
CA LEU A 148 16.21 6.99 1.03
C LEU A 148 15.47 7.30 2.34
N LEU A 149 15.78 6.60 3.43
CA LEU A 149 15.15 6.87 4.73
C LEU A 149 15.42 8.31 5.25
N ARG A 150 16.56 8.92 4.91
CA ARG A 150 16.85 10.33 5.23
C ARG A 150 16.10 11.30 4.34
N GLU A 151 15.98 10.99 3.05
CA GLU A 151 15.18 11.78 2.10
C GLU A 151 13.72 11.83 2.53
N GLU A 152 13.19 10.70 2.99
CA GLU A 152 11.85 10.57 3.60
C GLU A 152 11.74 11.22 5.00
N GLY A 153 12.82 11.78 5.54
CA GLY A 153 12.83 12.41 6.87
C GLY A 153 12.66 11.43 8.04
N LEU A 154 12.78 10.13 7.80
CA LEU A 154 12.58 9.07 8.80
C LEU A 154 13.84 8.77 9.62
N LEU A 155 14.99 9.26 9.15
CA LEU A 155 16.26 9.24 9.86
C LEU A 155 16.90 10.63 9.91
N PRO A 156 17.72 10.92 10.95
CA PRO A 156 18.49 12.15 11.00
C PRO A 156 19.45 12.29 9.82
N GLN A 157 19.60 13.53 9.34
CA GLN A 157 20.62 13.89 8.37
C GLN A 157 22.03 13.68 8.95
N ALA A 158 22.98 13.32 8.09
CA ALA A 158 24.37 13.07 8.46
C ALA A 158 25.18 14.35 8.65
#